data_AF-A0A7X1TRW5-F1
#
_entry.id   AF-A0A7X1TRW5-F1
#
_cell.length_a   1.000
_cell.length_b   1.000
_cell.length_c   1.000
_cell.angle_alpha   90.00
_cell.angle_beta   90.00
_cell.angle_gamma   90.00
#
_symmetry.space_group_name_H-M   'P 1'
#
loop_
_entity.id
_entity.type
_entity.pdbx_description
1 polymer ?
#
loop_
_entity_poly.entity_id
_entity_poly.type
_entity_poly.pdbx_seq_one_letter_code
_entity_poly.pdbx_strand_id
1 'polypeptide(L)'
;MVAGDLLRELEGRGVRLAVDGGRLVARGRSGAVTPELAEQIKLQKNALLRELQASTGGQVARLPEPLVRLVRAASGHSLNRPGVLPSGMVPDLGGYVLTCAALYACGFDPERQLAHLWAARGAWNSQSQVCN
;
A
#
# COMPACT_ATOMS: atom_id res chain seq x y z
N MET A 1 19.96 5.12 21.47
CA MET A 1 18.80 4.36 20.93
C MET A 1 18.34 5.04 19.65
N VAL A 2 18.24 4.28 18.56
CA VAL A 2 17.82 4.78 17.23
C VAL A 2 16.30 4.71 17.13
N ALA A 3 15.67 5.64 16.42
CA ALA A 3 14.21 5.77 16.33
C ALA A 3 13.51 4.48 15.83
N GLY A 4 14.13 3.74 14.90
CA GLY A 4 13.63 2.44 14.45
C GLY A 4 13.60 1.34 15.51
N ASP A 5 14.50 1.39 16.50
CA ASP A 5 14.51 0.43 17.62
C ASP A 5 13.33 0.69 18.56
N LEU A 6 13.01 1.97 18.79
CA LEU A 6 11.85 2.41 19.57
C LEU A 6 10.53 2.03 18.88
N LEU A 7 10.45 2.15 17.54
CA LEU A 7 9.29 1.72 16.76
C LEU A 7 9.07 0.22 16.85
N ARG A 8 10.15 -0.58 16.77
CA ARG A 8 10.07 -2.04 16.95
C ARG A 8 9.63 -2.44 18.36
N GLU A 9 10.12 -1.77 19.38
CA GLU A 9 9.72 -2.04 20.77
C GLU A 9 8.24 -1.70 21.00
N LEU A 10 7.78 -0.58 20.45
CA LEU A 10 6.37 -0.19 20.47
C LEU A 10 5.49 -1.20 19.74
N GLU A 11 5.91 -1.67 18.57
CA GLU A 11 5.17 -2.67 17.80
C GLU A 11 5.13 -4.03 18.51
N GLY A 12 6.23 -4.43 19.15
CA GLY A 12 6.31 -5.62 20.01
C GLY A 12 5.40 -5.56 21.24
N ARG A 13 5.04 -4.35 21.69
CA ARG A 13 4.06 -4.09 22.76
C ARG A 13 2.64 -3.85 22.24
N GLY A 14 2.42 -4.00 20.93
CA GLY A 14 1.11 -3.82 20.29
C GLY A 14 0.68 -2.35 20.14
N VAL A 15 1.63 -1.41 20.19
CA VAL A 15 1.42 0.02 19.95
C VAL A 15 1.95 0.38 18.57
N ARG A 16 1.07 0.83 17.68
CA ARG A 16 1.46 1.36 16.37
C ARG A 16 1.46 2.87 16.40
N LEU A 17 2.61 3.47 16.10
CA LEU A 17 2.69 4.90 15.84
C LEU A 17 2.26 5.18 14.39
N ALA A 18 1.32 6.09 14.21
CA ALA A 18 0.87 6.59 12.91
C ALA A 18 1.03 8.12 12.86
N VAL A 19 1.16 8.68 11.66
CA VAL A 19 1.14 10.13 11.47
C VAL A 19 -0.23 10.53 10.93
N ASP A 20 -0.95 11.36 11.67
CA ASP A 20 -2.27 11.90 11.30
C ASP A 20 -2.18 13.43 11.28
N GLY A 21 -2.34 14.05 10.11
CA GLY A 21 -2.28 15.51 9.97
C GLY A 21 -0.97 16.16 10.45
N GLY A 22 0.17 15.46 10.35
CA GLY A 22 1.47 15.95 10.84
C GLY A 22 1.68 15.79 12.36
N ARG A 23 0.78 15.07 13.04
CA ARG A 23 0.90 14.71 14.46
C ARG A 23 1.14 13.21 14.60
N LEU A 24 2.05 12.85 15.49
CA LEU A 24 2.26 11.46 15.92
C LEU A 24 1.07 11.01 16.75
N VAL A 25 0.34 10.00 16.28
CA VAL A 25 -0.77 9.35 16.97
C VAL A 25 -0.37 7.93 17.31
N ALA A 26 -0.31 7.61 18.60
CA ALA A 26 -0.13 6.24 19.07
C ALA A 26 -1.48 5.52 19.06
N ARG A 27 -1.61 4.47 18.26
CA ARG A 27 -2.75 3.55 18.23
C ARG A 27 -2.34 2.24 18.90
N GLY A 28 -2.86 1.99 20.10
CA GLY A 28 -2.57 0.78 20.87
C GLY A 28 -3.52 0.63 22.05
N ARG A 29 -3.42 -0.49 22.78
CA ARG A 29 -4.19 -0.72 24.01
C ARG A 29 -3.84 0.34 25.07
N SER A 30 -4.84 0.89 25.74
CA SER A 30 -4.66 1.81 26.87
C SER A 30 -3.74 1.19 27.93
N GLY A 31 -2.64 1.88 28.25
CA GLY A 31 -1.62 1.42 29.21
C GLY A 31 -0.32 0.90 28.60
N ALA A 32 -0.25 0.73 27.27
CA ALA A 32 0.97 0.25 26.60
C ALA A 32 2.04 1.35 26.38
N VAL A 33 1.66 2.62 26.55
CA VAL A 33 2.60 3.77 26.54
C VAL A 33 2.90 4.16 27.99
N THR A 34 4.08 3.81 28.47
CA THR A 34 4.56 4.26 29.79
C THR A 34 4.99 5.73 29.72
N PRO A 35 4.95 6.48 30.84
CA PRO A 35 5.37 7.89 30.87
C PRO A 35 6.81 8.09 30.42
N GLU A 36 7.72 7.16 30.72
CA GLU A 36 9.11 7.17 30.25
C GLU A 36 9.20 7.04 28.72
N LEU A 37 8.33 6.24 28.11
CA LEU A 37 8.22 6.13 26.64
C LEU A 37 7.64 7.40 26.03
N ALA A 38 6.68 8.04 26.69
CA ALA A 38 6.12 9.31 26.21
C ALA A 38 7.16 10.44 26.18
N GLU A 39 8.08 10.48 27.16
CA GLU A 39 9.22 11.41 27.15
C GLU A 39 10.21 11.09 26.03
N GLN A 40 10.53 9.80 25.81
CA GLN A 40 11.40 9.39 24.71
C GLN A 40 10.80 9.69 23.33
N ILE A 41 9.49 9.48 23.14
CA ILE A 41 8.77 9.86 21.92
C ILE A 41 8.80 11.37 21.70
N LYS A 42 8.70 12.18 22.76
CA LYS A 42 8.83 13.65 22.67
C LYS A 42 10.24 14.08 22.28
N LEU A 43 11.26 13.52 22.93
CA LEU A 43 12.68 13.80 22.66
C LEU A 43 13.08 13.42 21.24
N GLN A 44 12.58 12.29 20.73
CA GLN A 44 12.91 11.79 19.40
C GLN A 44 11.84 12.08 18.35
N LYS A 45 10.87 12.97 18.65
CA LYS A 45 9.72 13.28 17.77
C LYS A 45 10.11 13.54 16.31
N ASN A 46 11.15 14.34 16.07
CA ASN A 46 11.59 14.68 14.72
C ASN A 46 12.24 13.49 13.99
N ALA A 47 13.00 12.65 14.71
CA ALA A 47 13.60 11.45 14.16
C ALA A 47 12.53 10.39 13.86
N LEU A 48 11.58 10.21 14.78
CA LEU A 48 10.41 9.34 14.60
C LEU A 48 9.52 9.82 13.46
N LEU A 49 9.32 11.13 13.27
CA LEU A 49 8.57 11.67 12.13
C LEU A 49 9.29 11.40 10.81
N ARG A 50 10.62 11.55 10.76
CA ARG A 50 11.40 11.25 9.54
C ARG A 50 11.39 9.75 9.23
N GLU A 51 11.57 8.90 10.24
CA GLU A 51 11.52 7.44 10.09
C GLU A 51 10.11 6.97 9.76
N LEU A 52 9.07 7.52 10.37
CA LEU A 52 7.69 7.22 10.00
C LEU A 52 7.34 7.76 8.63
N GLN A 53 7.85 8.91 8.19
CA GLN A 53 7.65 9.36 6.81
C GLN A 53 8.38 8.46 5.82
N ALA A 54 9.60 8.01 6.15
CA ALA A 54 10.34 7.03 5.37
C ALA A 54 9.66 5.64 5.34
N SER A 55 9.13 5.19 6.48
CA SER A 55 8.41 3.91 6.63
C SER A 55 6.92 3.99 6.25
N THR A 56 6.31 5.17 6.12
CA THR A 56 4.96 5.33 5.56
C THR A 56 4.96 5.03 4.06
N GLY A 57 6.13 5.08 3.41
CA GLY A 57 6.36 4.43 2.11
C GLY A 57 6.21 2.90 2.13
N GLY A 58 6.19 2.28 3.31
CA GLY A 58 6.04 0.83 3.51
C GLY A 58 4.63 0.37 3.91
N GLN A 59 3.71 1.28 4.23
CA GLN A 59 2.30 0.94 4.39
C GLN A 59 1.62 1.14 3.04
N VAL A 60 1.69 0.11 2.20
CA VAL A 60 1.07 0.08 0.87
C VAL A 60 -0.35 0.66 0.98
N ALA A 61 -0.54 1.86 0.41
CA ALA A 61 -1.82 2.55 0.46
C ALA A 61 -2.91 1.61 -0.07
N ARG A 62 -4.10 1.62 0.55
CA ARG A 62 -5.20 0.79 0.03
C ARG A 62 -5.41 1.14 -1.45
N LEU A 63 -5.51 0.11 -2.28
CA LEU A 63 -5.79 0.29 -3.70
C LEU A 63 -7.06 1.15 -3.87
N PRO A 64 -7.03 2.15 -4.77
CA PRO A 64 -8.22 2.92 -5.13
C PRO A 64 -9.38 1.99 -5.54
N GLU A 65 -10.60 2.31 -5.12
CA GLU A 65 -11.81 1.52 -5.41
C GLU A 65 -11.98 1.10 -6.89
N PRO A 66 -11.63 1.96 -7.87
CA PRO A 66 -11.63 1.56 -9.28
C PRO A 66 -10.72 0.34 -9.57
N LEU A 67 -9.52 0.31 -9.00
CA LEU A 67 -8.58 -0.82 -9.18
C LEU A 67 -9.04 -2.05 -8.41
N VAL A 68 -9.70 -1.88 -7.26
CA VAL A 68 -10.32 -3.01 -6.53
C VAL A 68 -11.37 -3.71 -7.39
N ARG A 69 -12.20 -2.97 -8.13
CA ARG A 69 -13.18 -3.56 -9.06
C ARG A 69 -12.50 -4.33 -10.20
N LEU A 70 -11.39 -3.82 -10.73
CA LEU A 70 -10.59 -4.50 -11.74
C LEU A 70 -10.01 -5.81 -11.20
N VAL A 71 -9.42 -5.79 -10.00
CA VAL A 71 -8.86 -6.99 -9.35
C VAL A 71 -9.97 -8.02 -9.09
N ARG A 72 -11.15 -7.60 -8.63
CA ARG A 72 -12.31 -8.50 -8.48
C ARG A 72 -12.77 -9.11 -9.80
N ALA A 73 -12.80 -8.32 -10.88
CA ALA A 73 -13.12 -8.83 -12.22
C ALA A 73 -12.06 -9.82 -12.73
N ALA A 74 -10.78 -9.60 -12.40
CA ALA A 74 -9.70 -10.52 -12.68
C ALA A 74 -9.87 -11.83 -11.91
N SER A 75 -10.17 -11.77 -10.60
CA SER A 75 -10.42 -12.95 -9.77
C SER A 75 -11.64 -13.77 -10.26
N GLY A 76 -12.66 -13.10 -10.80
CA GLY A 76 -13.83 -13.72 -11.40
C GLY A 76 -13.61 -14.31 -12.80
N HIS A 77 -12.35 -14.44 -13.27
CA HIS A 77 -11.98 -14.95 -14.60
C HIS A 77 -12.58 -14.16 -15.78
N SER A 78 -13.15 -12.97 -15.52
CA SER A 78 -13.83 -12.16 -16.55
C SER A 78 -12.85 -11.42 -17.47
N LEU A 79 -11.55 -11.48 -17.15
CA LEU A 79 -10.43 -10.81 -17.82
C LEU A 79 -9.39 -11.80 -18.41
N ASN A 80 -9.70 -13.10 -18.52
CA ASN A 80 -8.83 -14.12 -19.15
C ASN A 80 -8.76 -13.98 -20.68
N ARG A 81 -8.29 -12.82 -21.13
CA ARG A 81 -8.22 -12.44 -22.53
C ARG A 81 -7.03 -11.51 -22.73
N PRO A 82 -6.47 -11.49 -23.95
CA PRO A 82 -5.35 -10.64 -24.25
C PRO A 82 -5.73 -9.16 -24.14
N GLY A 83 -4.81 -8.35 -23.59
CA GLY A 83 -4.97 -6.90 -23.47
C GLY A 83 -3.74 -6.18 -24.02
N VAL A 84 -3.98 -5.13 -24.80
CA VAL A 84 -2.90 -4.25 -25.27
C VAL A 84 -2.64 -3.20 -24.19
N LEU A 85 -1.44 -3.21 -23.63
CA LEU A 85 -0.95 -2.22 -22.68
C LEU A 85 0.09 -1.32 -23.36
N PRO A 86 0.40 -0.14 -22.80
CA PRO A 86 1.53 0.69 -23.26
C PRO A 86 2.87 -0.06 -23.21
N SER A 87 3.00 -1.04 -22.32
CA SER A 87 4.19 -1.88 -22.17
C SER A 87 4.27 -3.03 -23.19
N GLY A 88 3.24 -3.23 -24.01
CA GLY A 88 3.12 -4.34 -24.96
C GLY A 88 1.84 -5.15 -24.82
N MET A 89 1.73 -6.19 -25.65
CA MET A 89 0.59 -7.11 -25.63
C MET A 89 0.74 -8.10 -24.47
N VAL A 90 -0.27 -8.16 -23.61
CA VAL A 90 -0.37 -9.13 -22.52
C VAL A 90 -1.34 -10.23 -22.95
N PRO A 91 -0.93 -11.51 -22.95
CA PRO A 91 -1.80 -12.61 -23.40
C PRO A 91 -2.96 -12.90 -22.44
N ASP A 92 -2.76 -12.63 -21.15
CA ASP A 92 -3.77 -12.76 -20.11
C ASP A 92 -3.79 -11.51 -19.21
N LEU A 93 -4.76 -10.64 -19.46
CA LEU A 93 -4.93 -9.41 -18.70
C LEU A 93 -5.33 -9.69 -17.23
N GLY A 94 -6.10 -10.75 -16.98
CA GLY A 94 -6.54 -11.16 -15.66
C GLY A 94 -5.37 -11.57 -14.77
N GLY A 95 -4.55 -12.52 -15.23
CA GLY A 95 -3.34 -12.94 -14.56
C GLY A 95 -2.39 -11.77 -14.31
N TYR A 96 -2.19 -10.91 -15.31
CA TYR A 96 -1.33 -9.72 -15.18
C TYR A 96 -1.79 -8.77 -14.07
N VAL A 97 -3.09 -8.47 -13.98
CA VAL A 97 -3.66 -7.62 -12.92
C VAL A 97 -3.46 -8.26 -11.54
N LEU A 98 -3.69 -9.58 -11.42
CA LEU A 98 -3.50 -10.31 -10.16
C LEU A 98 -2.03 -10.31 -9.73
N THR A 99 -1.10 -10.53 -10.66
CA THR A 99 0.35 -10.46 -10.37
C THR A 99 0.74 -9.05 -9.91
N CYS A 100 0.32 -8.00 -10.61
CA CYS A 100 0.63 -6.63 -10.21
C CYS A 100 0.03 -6.27 -8.83
N ALA A 101 -1.20 -6.72 -8.55
CA ALA A 101 -1.85 -6.50 -7.26
C ALA A 101 -1.15 -7.26 -6.12
N ALA A 102 -0.67 -8.48 -6.38
CA ALA A 102 0.09 -9.26 -5.41
C ALA A 102 1.45 -8.60 -5.11
N LEU A 103 2.19 -8.18 -6.15
CA LEU A 103 3.46 -7.47 -5.99
C LEU A 103 3.29 -6.14 -5.25
N TYR A 104 2.22 -5.40 -5.55
CA TYR A 104 1.83 -4.19 -4.84
C TYR A 104 1.60 -4.47 -3.35
N ALA A 105 0.83 -5.50 -3.01
CA ALA A 105 0.55 -5.89 -1.63
C ALA A 105 1.80 -6.37 -0.87
N CYS A 106 2.76 -6.98 -1.57
CA CYS A 106 4.06 -7.36 -1.02
C CYS A 106 5.06 -6.19 -0.89
N GLY A 107 4.70 -4.99 -1.36
CA GLY A 107 5.56 -3.80 -1.30
C GLY A 107 6.68 -3.76 -2.34
N PHE A 108 6.61 -4.59 -3.38
CA PHE A 108 7.56 -4.57 -4.50
C PHE A 108 7.20 -3.46 -5.48
N ASP A 109 8.00 -2.38 -5.51
CA ASP A 109 7.85 -1.22 -6.40
C ASP A 109 6.39 -0.73 -6.52
N PRO A 110 5.74 -0.32 -5.42
CA PRO A 110 4.31 -0.10 -5.38
C PRO A 110 3.84 0.97 -6.39
N GLU A 111 4.64 1.99 -6.66
CA GLU A 111 4.32 3.03 -7.66
C GLU A 111 4.28 2.46 -9.08
N ARG A 112 5.23 1.58 -9.42
CA ARG A 112 5.29 0.91 -10.72
C ARG A 112 4.13 -0.06 -10.88
N GLN A 113 3.83 -0.85 -9.85
CA GLN A 113 2.68 -1.77 -9.89
C GLN A 113 1.35 -1.02 -10.01
N LEU A 114 1.22 0.13 -9.34
CA LEU A 114 0.04 0.99 -9.46
C LEU A 114 -0.11 1.53 -10.89
N ALA A 115 0.96 1.99 -11.52
CA ALA A 115 0.93 2.43 -12.92
C ALA A 115 0.50 1.32 -13.88
N HIS A 116 1.00 0.09 -13.65
CA HIS A 116 0.59 -1.09 -14.44
C HIS A 116 -0.89 -1.46 -14.24
N LEU A 117 -1.42 -1.36 -13.03
CA LEU A 117 -2.85 -1.58 -12.76
C LEU A 117 -3.73 -0.53 -13.43
N TRP A 118 -3.30 0.73 -13.46
CA TRP A 118 -4.02 1.79 -14.20
C TRP A 118 -4.02 1.58 -15.70
N ALA A 119 -2.87 1.17 -16.27
CA ALA A 119 -2.80 0.80 -17.68
C ALA A 119 -3.74 -0.36 -18.02
N ALA A 120 -3.77 -1.41 -17.17
CA ALA A 120 -4.67 -2.54 -17.34
C ALA A 120 -6.15 -2.15 -17.25
N ARG A 121 -6.50 -1.21 -16.36
CA ARG A 121 -7.84 -0.62 -16.30
C ARG A 121 -8.21 0.11 -17.59
N GLY A 122 -7.27 0.88 -18.15
CA GLY A 122 -7.48 1.59 -19.42
C GLY A 122 -7.76 0.62 -20.58
N ALA A 123 -7.01 -0.47 -20.66
CA ALA A 123 -7.23 -1.53 -21.65
C ALA A 123 -8.59 -2.20 -21.48
N TRP A 124 -9.02 -2.46 -20.24
CA TRP A 124 -10.34 -3.03 -19.96
C TRP A 124 -11.48 -2.11 -20.41
N ASN A 125 -11.42 -0.82 -20.07
CA ASN A 125 -12.44 0.16 -20.46
C ASN A 125 -12.53 0.33 -21.99
N SER A 126 -11.38 0.42 -22.67
CA SER A 126 -11.34 0.60 -24.12
C SER A 126 -11.92 -0.60 -24.87
N GLN A 127 -11.79 -1.81 -24.31
CA GLN A 127 -12.33 -3.02 -24.90
C GLN A 127 -13.82 -3.23 -24.59
N SER A 128 -14.30 -2.82 -23.41
CA SER A 128 -15.74 -2.84 -23.09
C SER A 128 -16.56 -1.93 -24.02
N GLN A 129 -15.94 -0.95 -24.66
CA GLN A 129 -16.58 -0.02 -25.59
C GLN A 129 -16.68 -0.57 -27.04
N VAL A 130 -15.94 -1.64 -27.36
CA VAL A 130 -15.94 -2.27 -28.71
C VAL A 130 -17.01 -3.37 -28.83
N CYS A 131 -17.61 -3.81 -27.73
CA CYS A 131 -18.63 -4.85 -27.70
C CYS A 131 -20.06 -4.34 -27.44
N ASN A 132 -20.33 -3.06 -27.66
CA ASN A 132 -21.65 -2.44 -27.58
C ASN A 132 -22.00 -1.78 -28.91
#